data_AF-A0A6P0NME1-F1
#
_entry.id   AF-A0A6P0NME1-F1
#
_cell.length_a   1.000
_cell.length_b   1.000
_cell.length_c   1.000
_cell.angle_alpha   90.00
_cell.angle_beta   90.00
_cell.angle_gamma   90.00
#
_symmetry.space_group_name_H-M   'P 1'
#
loop_
_entity.id
_entity.type
_entity.pdbx_description
1 polymer ?
#
loop_
_entity_poly.entity_id
_entity_poly.type
_entity_poly.pdbx_seq_one_letter_code
_entity_poly.pdbx_strand_id
1 'polypeptide(L)'
;MEQKIESIGTVIIGGVSRTGKSRFANLVFQQTRCTVVHLDSFLNAVRNNYPAPILTPREKEICKDYCDTVLVKAILNMGQD
;
A
#
# COMPACT_ATOMS: atom_id res chain seq x y z
N MET A 1 -30.36 20.49 4.93
CA MET A 1 -30.20 19.20 4.22
C MET A 1 -28.83 18.69 4.59
N GLU A 2 -28.75 17.92 5.67
CA GLU A 2 -27.48 17.37 6.18
C GLU A 2 -27.15 16.13 5.35
N GLN A 3 -26.07 16.19 4.56
CA GLN A 3 -25.52 15.01 3.92
C GLN A 3 -24.85 14.18 5.03
N LYS A 4 -25.50 13.08 5.44
CA LYS A 4 -24.86 12.00 6.18
C LYS A 4 -23.71 11.49 5.30
N ILE A 5 -22.48 11.81 5.68
CA ILE A 5 -21.30 11.14 5.11
C ILE A 5 -21.34 9.73 5.68
N GLU A 6 -21.86 8.78 4.89
CA GLU A 6 -21.68 7.35 5.16
C GLU A 6 -20.18 7.10 5.30
N SER A 7 -19.80 6.31 6.32
CA SER A 7 -18.41 6.03 6.68
C SER A 7 -17.58 5.72 5.45
N ILE A 8 -16.52 6.50 5.23
CA ILE A 8 -15.63 6.30 4.07
C ILE A 8 -14.89 4.97 4.28
N GLY A 9 -15.33 3.93 3.59
CA GLY A 9 -14.62 2.66 3.51
C GLY A 9 -13.30 2.78 2.75
N THR A 10 -12.41 1.81 2.95
CA THR A 10 -11.12 1.75 2.25
C THR A 10 -11.31 1.69 0.73
N VAL A 11 -10.71 2.62 0.00
CA VAL A 11 -10.71 2.64 -1.49
C VAL A 11 -9.36 2.15 -2.02
N ILE A 12 -9.39 1.12 -2.87
CA ILE A 12 -8.19 0.55 -3.49
C ILE A 12 -8.04 1.09 -4.91
N ILE A 13 -6.92 1.76 -5.20
CA ILE A 13 -6.58 2.26 -6.55
C ILE A 13 -5.61 1.27 -7.22
N GLY A 14 -6.14 0.39 -8.08
CA GLY A 14 -5.37 -0.65 -8.78
C GLY A 14 -4.80 -0.24 -10.14
N GLY A 15 -3.87 -1.05 -10.67
CA GLY A 15 -3.32 -0.92 -12.03
C GLY A 15 -1.79 -1.11 -12.12
N VAL A 16 -1.27 -1.30 -13.34
CA VAL A 16 0.17 -1.57 -13.58
C VAL A 16 1.05 -0.33 -13.40
N SER A 17 2.38 -0.50 -13.35
CA SER A 17 3.31 0.63 -13.20
C SER A 17 3.14 1.66 -14.31
N ARG A 18 3.38 2.94 -14.00
CA ARG A 18 3.30 4.09 -14.93
C ARG A 18 1.91 4.42 -15.51
N THR A 19 0.82 3.84 -15.01
CA THR A 19 -0.56 4.20 -15.43
C THR A 19 -1.12 5.46 -14.75
N GLY A 20 -0.33 6.15 -13.92
CA GLY A 20 -0.76 7.40 -13.26
C GLY A 20 -1.52 7.22 -11.93
N LYS A 21 -1.57 6.01 -11.35
CA LYS A 21 -2.26 5.74 -10.06
C LYS A 21 -1.88 6.71 -8.94
N SER A 22 -0.60 7.03 -8.78
CA SER A 22 -0.15 7.96 -7.74
C SER A 22 -0.66 9.38 -7.97
N ARG A 23 -0.75 9.81 -9.25
CA ARG A 23 -1.33 11.10 -9.61
C ARG A 23 -2.83 11.14 -9.31
N PHE A 24 -3.54 10.05 -9.60
CA PHE A 24 -4.95 9.92 -9.27
C PHE A 24 -5.19 9.91 -7.75
N ALA A 25 -4.40 9.14 -6.98
CA ALA A 25 -4.47 9.13 -5.52
C ALA A 25 -4.25 10.53 -4.91
N ASN A 26 -3.32 11.31 -5.44
CA ASN A 26 -3.09 12.69 -5.00
C ASN A 26 -4.29 13.62 -5.31
N LEU A 27 -4.98 13.42 -6.43
CA LEU A 27 -6.20 14.19 -6.73
C LEU A 27 -7.32 13.83 -5.75
N VAL A 28 -7.48 12.54 -5.42
CA VAL A 28 -8.43 12.08 -4.39
C VAL A 28 -8.09 12.73 -3.05
N PHE A 29 -6.82 12.68 -2.61
CA PHE A 29 -6.36 13.33 -1.38
C PHE A 29 -6.72 14.82 -1.32
N GLN A 30 -6.47 15.56 -2.41
CA GLN A 30 -6.75 17.00 -2.46
C GLN A 30 -8.24 17.33 -2.28
N GLN A 31 -9.12 16.46 -2.77
CA GLN A 31 -10.57 16.66 -2.72
C GLN A 31 -11.19 16.16 -1.41
N THR A 32 -10.78 14.98 -0.93
CA THR A 32 -11.44 14.31 0.20
C THR A 32 -10.71 14.50 1.52
N ARG A 33 -9.44 14.91 1.48
CA ARG A 33 -8.53 14.93 2.63
C ARG A 33 -8.40 13.56 3.31
N CYS A 34 -8.65 12.46 2.59
CA CYS A 34 -8.51 11.11 3.13
C CYS A 34 -7.04 10.73 3.36
N THR A 35 -6.77 9.71 4.17
CA THR A 35 -5.43 9.14 4.26
C THR A 35 -5.10 8.41 2.96
N VAL A 36 -3.94 8.69 2.35
CA VAL A 36 -3.44 7.97 1.17
C VAL A 36 -2.22 7.14 1.55
N VAL A 37 -2.30 5.83 1.33
CA VAL A 37 -1.19 4.90 1.52
C VAL A 37 -0.66 4.45 0.16
N HIS A 38 0.57 4.84 -0.17
CA HIS A 38 1.25 4.34 -1.36
C HIS A 38 2.01 3.05 -1.06
N LEU A 39 1.45 1.91 -1.47
CA LEU A 39 2.03 0.58 -1.26
C LEU A 39 3.48 0.45 -1.77
N ASP A 40 3.80 1.04 -2.93
CA ASP A 40 5.16 1.05 -3.47
C ASP A 40 6.16 1.75 -2.52
N SER A 41 5.72 2.86 -1.89
CA SER A 41 6.55 3.60 -0.94
C SER A 41 6.73 2.83 0.36
N PHE A 42 5.67 2.18 0.83
CA PHE A 42 5.72 1.29 1.99
C PHE A 42 6.67 0.12 1.77
N LEU A 43 6.56 -0.59 0.64
CA LEU A 43 7.47 -1.68 0.27
C LEU A 43 8.92 -1.24 0.22
N ASN A 44 9.20 -0.08 -0.37
CA ASN A 44 10.55 0.46 -0.42
C ASN A 44 11.08 0.79 0.98
N ALA A 45 10.26 1.38 1.85
CA ALA A 45 10.65 1.65 3.23
C ALA A 45 10.95 0.36 4.00
N VAL A 46 10.13 -0.68 3.85
CA VAL A 46 10.38 -1.99 4.46
C VAL A 46 11.70 -2.58 3.94
N ARG A 47 11.89 -2.63 2.62
CA ARG A 47 13.11 -3.20 2.01
C ARG A 47 14.39 -2.47 2.41
N ASN A 48 14.33 -1.14 2.56
CA ASN A 48 15.49 -0.32 2.91
C ASN A 48 15.85 -0.43 4.40
N ASN A 49 14.88 -0.59 5.29
CA ASN A 49 15.11 -0.69 6.74
C ASN A 49 15.36 -2.13 7.21
N TYR A 50 14.92 -3.12 6.44
CA TYR A 50 15.20 -4.53 6.65
C TYR A 50 15.98 -5.08 5.46
N PRO A 51 17.21 -4.59 5.22
CA PRO A 51 18.03 -5.12 4.14
C PRO A 51 18.31 -6.59 4.44
N ALA A 52 17.78 -7.45 3.58
CA ALA A 52 18.11 -8.86 3.49
C ALA A 52 19.63 -9.06 3.71
N PRO A 53 20.09 -9.72 4.80
CA PRO A 53 21.51 -10.05 4.96
C PRO A 53 21.89 -10.94 3.80
N ILE A 54 22.88 -10.56 2.97
CA ILE A 54 23.31 -11.21 1.70
C ILE A 54 22.63 -12.57 1.49
N LEU A 55 21.38 -12.53 1.01
CA LEU A 55 20.54 -13.71 0.99
C LEU A 55 20.98 -14.55 -0.21
N THR A 56 21.24 -15.83 0.05
CA THR A 56 21.39 -16.84 -1.01
C THR A 56 20.14 -16.83 -1.90
N PRO A 57 20.20 -17.30 -3.16
CA PRO A 57 19.05 -17.29 -4.07
C PRO A 57 17.75 -17.87 -3.47
N ARG A 58 17.89 -18.92 -2.63
CA ARG A 58 16.78 -19.56 -1.90
C ARG A 58 16.17 -18.65 -0.83
N GLU A 59 17.00 -17.89 -0.13
CA GLU A 59 16.53 -16.95 0.91
C GLU A 59 15.90 -15.70 0.29
N LYS A 60 16.34 -15.26 -0.90
CA LYS A 60 15.68 -14.19 -1.65
C LYS A 60 14.24 -14.55 -2.04
N GLU A 61 14.00 -15.80 -2.42
CA GLU A 61 12.67 -16.31 -2.75
C GLU A 61 11.76 -16.27 -1.51
N ILE A 62 12.24 -16.81 -0.38
CA ILE A 62 11.52 -16.77 0.91
C ILE A 62 11.26 -15.33 1.38
N CYS A 63 12.24 -14.42 1.21
CA CYS A 63 12.11 -13.04 1.65
C CYS A 63 11.16 -12.24 0.76
N LYS A 64 11.07 -12.57 -0.54
CA LYS A 64 10.07 -12.02 -1.45
C LYS A 64 8.67 -12.48 -1.02
N ASP A 65 8.51 -13.78 -0.76
CA ASP A 65 7.24 -14.35 -0.26
C ASP A 65 6.85 -13.74 1.10
N TYR A 66 7.82 -13.47 1.97
CA TYR A 66 7.59 -12.83 3.26
C TYR A 66 7.18 -11.36 3.11
N CYS A 67 7.85 -10.58 2.27
CA CYS A 67 7.47 -9.19 1.99
C CYS A 67 6.07 -9.11 1.38
N ASP A 68 5.75 -10.00 0.43
CA ASP A 68 4.44 -10.06 -0.21
C ASP A 68 3.37 -10.49 0.81
N THR A 69 3.68 -11.41 1.74
CA THR A 69 2.79 -11.80 2.84
C THR A 69 2.53 -10.66 3.83
N VAL A 70 3.57 -9.92 4.22
CA VAL A 70 3.44 -8.74 5.09
C VAL A 70 2.61 -7.65 4.41
N LEU A 71 2.81 -7.44 3.11
CA LEU A 71 2.03 -6.49 2.32
C LEU A 71 0.55 -6.88 2.27
N VAL A 72 0.25 -8.14 1.98
CA VAL A 72 -1.13 -8.66 1.95
C VAL A 72 -1.78 -8.53 3.32
N LYS A 73 -1.09 -8.90 4.40
CA LYS A 73 -1.61 -8.72 5.77
C LYS A 73 -1.84 -7.25 6.11
N ALA A 74 -0.92 -6.36 5.73
CA ALA A 74 -1.08 -4.93 5.95
C ALA A 74 -2.29 -4.37 5.19
N ILE A 75 -2.49 -4.76 3.92
CA ILE A 75 -3.67 -4.39 3.13
C ILE A 75 -4.95 -4.93 3.75
N LEU A 76 -4.98 -6.20 4.17
CA LEU A 76 -6.17 -6.84 4.75
C LEU A 76 -6.56 -6.24 6.10
N ASN A 77 -5.58 -5.74 6.87
CA ASN A 77 -5.80 -5.06 8.14
C ASN A 77 -6.10 -3.56 7.97
N MET A 78 -5.89 -2.97 6.78
CA MET A 78 -6.21 -1.57 6.52
C MET A 78 -7.72 -1.39 6.29
N GLY A 79 -8.42 -0.85 7.28
CA GLY A 79 -9.86 -0.60 7.24
C GLY A 79 -10.72 -1.63 7.97
N GLN A 80 -10.09 -2.52 8.75
CA GLN A 80 -10.78 -3.25 9.81
C GLN A 80 -10.74 -2.42 11.10
N ASP A 81 -11.62 -1.42 11.18
CA ASP A 81 -12.03 -0.76 12.43
C ASP A 81 -13.56 -0.91 12.56
#